data_AF-A0A4Y8S8Z4-F1
#
_entry.id   AF-A0A4Y8S8Z4-F1
#
_cell.length_a   1.000
_cell.length_b   1.000
_cell.length_c   1.000
_cell.angle_alpha   90.00
_cell.angle_beta   90.00
_cell.angle_gamma   90.00
#
_symmetry.space_group_name_H-M   'P 1'
#
loop_
_entity.id
_entity.type
_entity.pdbx_description
1 polymer ?
#
loop_
_entity_poly.entity_id
_entity_poly.type
_entity_poly.pdbx_seq_one_letter_code
_entity_poly.pdbx_strand_id
1 'polypeptide(L)'
;MKTTKTIITCIILLMGLLQGPFIYYYCSGFRAMLFLPPYMAVGFALSVYLVIKLRHKESNTPFIRVGCFVGIGLGIAALLSEDLIEYLDWKLRRGTRNEIVEQVKKGSLEGGRLSARYFPPISNGNNYLGVEKSDDKTVSVEFLINAGYLDHYSAFLYTNDPDKIKEIEERIAAGKSEGYNKLDTNWYRVNY
;
A
#
# COMPACT_ATOMS: atom_id res chain seq x y z
N MET A 1 -26.59 -18.25 -19.71
CA MET A 1 -26.65 -16.77 -19.55
C MET A 1 -26.67 -16.28 -18.09
N LYS A 2 -27.41 -16.89 -17.15
CA LYS A 2 -27.39 -16.49 -15.71
C LYS A 2 -26.04 -16.75 -15.03
N THR A 3 -25.38 -17.87 -15.35
CA THR A 3 -24.08 -18.25 -14.79
C THR A 3 -22.98 -17.25 -15.13
N THR A 4 -22.89 -16.83 -16.39
CA THR A 4 -21.89 -15.85 -16.86
C THR A 4 -21.96 -14.53 -16.09
N LYS A 5 -23.16 -13.99 -15.89
CA LYS A 5 -23.34 -12.71 -15.17
C LYS A 5 -23.03 -12.85 -13.69
N THR A 6 -23.39 -13.99 -13.09
CA THR A 6 -23.02 -14.30 -11.70
C THR A 6 -21.50 -14.36 -11.53
N ILE A 7 -20.81 -15.02 -12.46
CA ILE A 7 -19.34 -15.07 -12.48
C ILE A 7 -18.74 -13.66 -12.60
N ILE A 8 -19.24 -12.83 -13.53
CA ILE A 8 -18.77 -11.45 -13.70
C ILE A 8 -19.02 -10.63 -12.43
N THR A 9 -20.18 -10.78 -11.77
CA THR A 9 -20.45 -10.12 -10.49
C THR A 9 -19.44 -10.54 -9.41
N CYS A 10 -19.14 -11.83 -9.31
CA CYS A 10 -18.12 -12.32 -8.38
C CYS A 10 -16.73 -11.74 -8.70
N ILE A 11 -16.36 -11.66 -9.98
CA ILE A 11 -15.08 -11.06 -10.42
C ILE A 11 -15.01 -9.60 -10.00
N ILE A 12 -16.04 -8.78 -10.26
CA ILE A 12 -16.04 -7.35 -9.90
C ILE A 12 -15.96 -7.18 -8.38
N LEU A 13 -16.68 -8.00 -7.60
CA LEU A 13 -16.60 -7.95 -6.13
C LEU A 13 -15.19 -8.28 -5.64
N LEU A 14 -14.57 -9.33 -6.18
CA LEU A 14 -13.20 -9.71 -5.83
C LEU A 14 -12.20 -8.64 -6.23
N MET A 15 -12.34 -8.06 -7.42
CA MET A 15 -11.51 -6.93 -7.86
C MET A 15 -11.67 -5.77 -6.89
N GLY A 16 -12.88 -5.26 -6.65
CA GLY A 16 -13.12 -4.14 -5.74
C GLY A 16 -12.57 -4.38 -4.32
N LEU A 17 -12.71 -5.60 -3.79
CA LEU A 17 -12.17 -5.97 -2.48
C LEU A 17 -10.63 -5.96 -2.45
N LEU A 18 -10.00 -6.51 -3.49
CA LEU A 18 -8.53 -6.65 -3.55
C LEU A 18 -7.83 -5.39 -4.06
N GLN A 19 -8.56 -4.42 -4.61
CA GLN A 19 -8.01 -3.25 -5.27
C GLN A 19 -7.09 -2.43 -4.36
N GLY A 20 -7.52 -2.12 -3.13
CA GLY A 20 -6.74 -1.31 -2.18
C GLY A 20 -5.38 -1.96 -1.86
N PRO A 21 -5.36 -3.19 -1.32
CA PRO A 21 -4.12 -3.93 -1.09
C PRO A 21 -3.28 -4.13 -2.35
N PHE A 22 -3.90 -4.41 -3.50
CA PHE A 22 -3.18 -4.60 -4.76
C PHE A 22 -2.43 -3.33 -5.18
N ILE A 23 -3.12 -2.18 -5.16
CA ILE A 23 -2.52 -0.89 -5.51
C ILE A 23 -1.40 -0.56 -4.53
N TYR A 24 -1.69 -0.62 -3.23
CA TYR A 24 -0.75 -0.27 -2.17
C TYR A 24 0.55 -1.08 -2.25
N TYR A 25 0.50 -2.41 -2.35
CA TYR A 25 1.70 -3.26 -2.28
C TYR A 25 2.41 -3.49 -3.62
N TYR A 26 1.70 -3.39 -4.76
CA TYR A 26 2.23 -3.86 -6.05
C TYR A 26 2.24 -2.81 -7.14
N CYS A 27 1.48 -1.72 -7.02
CA CYS A 27 1.45 -0.63 -7.98
C CYS A 27 2.30 0.54 -7.51
N SER A 28 3.63 0.41 -7.63
CA SER A 28 4.57 1.51 -7.40
C SER A 28 5.52 1.70 -8.59
N GLY A 29 5.95 2.94 -8.84
CA GLY A 29 6.87 3.30 -9.92
C GLY A 29 6.40 2.82 -11.30
N PHE A 30 7.33 2.30 -12.10
CA PHE A 30 7.05 1.79 -13.45
C PHE A 30 6.01 0.66 -13.47
N ARG A 31 5.90 -0.14 -12.40
CA ARG A 31 4.92 -1.24 -12.31
C ARG A 31 3.49 -0.72 -12.29
N ALA A 32 3.25 0.44 -11.67
CA ALA A 32 1.94 1.06 -11.71
C ALA A 32 1.53 1.40 -13.14
N MET A 33 2.45 1.88 -14.01
CA MET A 33 2.15 2.11 -15.44
C MET A 33 1.68 0.84 -16.15
N LEU A 34 2.29 -0.29 -15.83
CA LEU A 34 2.05 -1.56 -16.51
C LEU A 34 0.79 -2.28 -16.01
N PHE A 35 0.54 -2.25 -14.69
CA PHE A 35 -0.51 -3.07 -14.08
C PHE A 35 -1.79 -2.31 -13.77
N LEU A 36 -1.70 -1.02 -13.41
CA LEU A 36 -2.88 -0.26 -12.98
C LEU A 36 -3.84 0.03 -14.14
N PRO A 37 -3.41 0.56 -15.31
CA PRO A 37 -4.33 0.81 -16.43
C PRO A 37 -5.10 -0.43 -16.92
N PRO A 38 -4.46 -1.60 -17.18
CA PRO A 38 -5.21 -2.77 -17.62
C PRO A 38 -6.14 -3.31 -16.53
N TYR A 39 -5.74 -3.26 -15.25
CA TYR A 39 -6.61 -3.63 -14.14
C TYR A 39 -7.88 -2.76 -14.10
N MET A 40 -7.71 -1.44 -14.18
CA MET A 40 -8.82 -0.48 -14.17
C MET A 40 -9.70 -0.63 -15.43
N ALA A 41 -9.11 -0.84 -16.59
CA ALA A 41 -9.84 -1.03 -17.85
C ALA A 41 -10.72 -2.29 -17.82
N VAL A 42 -10.21 -3.41 -17.31
CA VAL A 42 -10.98 -4.64 -17.16
C VAL A 42 -12.12 -4.44 -16.16
N GLY A 43 -11.84 -3.86 -14.99
CA GLY A 43 -12.86 -3.58 -13.98
C GLY A 43 -13.98 -2.67 -14.50
N PHE A 44 -13.60 -1.64 -15.25
CA PHE A 44 -14.55 -0.72 -15.89
C PHE A 44 -15.40 -1.41 -16.96
N ALA A 45 -14.77 -2.16 -17.89
CA ALA A 45 -15.49 -2.85 -18.97
C ALA A 45 -16.51 -3.87 -18.43
N LEU A 46 -16.13 -4.65 -17.42
CA LEU A 46 -17.04 -5.60 -16.77
C LEU A 46 -18.20 -4.91 -16.05
N SER A 47 -17.92 -3.79 -15.38
CA SER A 47 -18.94 -2.98 -14.70
C SER A 47 -19.94 -2.38 -15.69
N VAL A 48 -19.46 -1.77 -16.78
CA VAL A 48 -20.30 -1.24 -17.87
C VAL A 48 -21.16 -2.35 -18.48
N TYR A 49 -20.57 -3.51 -18.76
CA TYR A 49 -21.30 -4.67 -19.27
C TYR A 49 -22.47 -5.07 -18.34
N LEU A 50 -22.22 -5.18 -17.02
CA LEU A 50 -23.28 -5.53 -16.07
C LEU A 50 -24.37 -4.45 -16.00
N VAL A 51 -23.98 -3.17 -15.98
CA VAL A 51 -24.93 -2.05 -15.93
C VAL A 51 -25.84 -2.05 -17.16
N ILE A 52 -25.28 -2.24 -18.37
CA ILE A 52 -26.08 -2.36 -19.61
C ILE A 52 -27.06 -3.52 -19.49
N LYS A 53 -26.61 -4.70 -19.03
CA LYS A 53 -27.49 -5.87 -18.88
C LYS A 53 -28.59 -5.67 -17.84
N LEU A 54 -28.30 -4.96 -16.74
CA LEU A 54 -29.30 -4.59 -15.74
C LEU A 54 -30.34 -3.60 -16.31
N ARG A 55 -29.91 -2.62 -17.12
CA ARG A 55 -30.78 -1.62 -17.76
C ARG A 55 -31.77 -2.27 -18.72
N HIS A 56 -31.33 -3.22 -19.53
CA HIS A 56 -32.21 -3.98 -20.44
C HIS A 56 -33.10 -5.02 -19.73
N LYS A 57 -33.09 -5.04 -18.38
CA LYS A 57 -33.80 -6.02 -17.53
C LYS A 57 -33.47 -7.48 -17.83
N GLU A 58 -32.39 -7.74 -18.57
CA GLU A 58 -31.93 -9.08 -18.87
C GLU A 58 -31.28 -9.68 -17.61
N SER A 59 -32.01 -10.57 -16.93
CA SER A 59 -31.63 -11.30 -15.72
C SER A 59 -31.30 -10.44 -14.50
N ASN A 60 -32.36 -9.89 -13.90
CA ASN A 60 -32.34 -9.13 -12.65
C ASN A 60 -32.44 -10.06 -11.43
N THR A 61 -31.38 -10.82 -11.09
CA THR A 61 -31.35 -11.41 -9.75
C THR A 61 -30.93 -10.33 -8.74
N PRO A 62 -31.45 -10.38 -7.49
CA PRO A 62 -31.01 -9.46 -6.44
C PRO A 62 -29.49 -9.47 -6.25
N PHE A 63 -28.87 -10.64 -6.34
CA PHE A 63 -27.43 -10.82 -6.26
C PHE A 63 -26.66 -10.00 -7.32
N ILE A 64 -27.03 -10.09 -8.60
CA ILE A 64 -26.32 -9.37 -9.67
C ILE A 64 -26.47 -7.86 -9.48
N ARG A 65 -27.66 -7.38 -9.09
CA ARG A 65 -27.91 -5.96 -8.87
C ARG A 65 -27.09 -5.43 -7.70
N VAL A 66 -27.22 -6.05 -6.53
CA VAL A 66 -26.50 -5.63 -5.32
C VAL A 66 -25.00 -5.78 -5.51
N GLY A 67 -24.54 -6.92 -6.02
CA GLY A 67 -23.12 -7.18 -6.23
C GLY A 67 -22.46 -6.22 -7.21
N CYS A 68 -23.16 -5.79 -8.26
CA CYS A 68 -22.64 -4.76 -9.18
C CYS A 68 -22.42 -3.42 -8.48
N PHE A 69 -23.42 -2.92 -7.74
CA PHE A 69 -23.30 -1.64 -7.04
C PHE A 69 -22.30 -1.69 -5.88
N VAL A 70 -22.30 -2.77 -5.10
CA VAL A 70 -21.33 -2.99 -4.03
C VAL A 70 -19.92 -3.09 -4.60
N GLY A 71 -19.72 -3.84 -5.69
CA GLY A 71 -18.39 -3.97 -6.31
C GLY A 71 -17.83 -2.64 -6.82
N ILE A 72 -18.66 -1.83 -7.49
CA ILE A 72 -18.28 -0.47 -7.90
C ILE A 72 -17.97 0.41 -6.67
N GLY A 73 -18.83 0.36 -5.65
CA GLY A 73 -18.62 1.09 -4.40
C GLY A 73 -17.32 0.72 -3.69
N LEU A 74 -17.01 -0.58 -3.60
CA LEU A 74 -15.74 -1.07 -3.07
C LEU A 74 -14.55 -0.59 -3.88
N GLY A 75 -14.64 -0.64 -5.22
CA GLY A 75 -13.59 -0.12 -6.09
C GLY A 75 -13.34 1.38 -5.90
N ILE A 76 -14.39 2.19 -5.77
CA ILE A 76 -14.23 3.63 -5.49
C ILE A 76 -13.65 3.85 -4.08
N ALA A 77 -14.19 3.17 -3.07
CA ALA A 77 -13.71 3.29 -1.69
C ALA A 77 -12.23 2.90 -1.57
N ALA A 78 -11.81 1.86 -2.28
CA ALA A 78 -10.42 1.40 -2.32
C ALA A 78 -9.44 2.43 -2.92
N LEU A 79 -9.89 3.29 -3.85
CA LEU A 79 -9.05 4.39 -4.37
C LEU A 79 -8.86 5.51 -3.34
N LEU A 80 -9.76 5.62 -2.36
CA LEU A 80 -9.78 6.69 -1.36
C LEU A 80 -9.25 6.22 0.00
N SER A 81 -8.82 4.96 0.13
CA SER A 81 -8.50 4.33 1.41
C SER A 81 -6.99 4.14 1.64
N GLU A 82 -6.12 4.89 0.97
CA GLU A 82 -4.65 4.74 1.11
C GLU A 82 -4.23 4.84 2.58
N ASP A 83 -4.67 5.88 3.30
CA ASP A 83 -4.38 6.07 4.72
C ASP A 83 -4.82 4.90 5.60
N LEU A 84 -5.97 4.30 5.29
CA LEU A 84 -6.48 3.14 6.03
C LEU A 84 -5.61 1.91 5.80
N ILE A 85 -5.22 1.64 4.55
CA ILE A 85 -4.36 0.51 4.23
C ILE A 85 -2.97 0.70 4.84
N GLU A 86 -2.41 1.92 4.77
CA GLU A 86 -1.13 2.27 5.41
C GLU A 86 -1.19 2.06 6.92
N TYR A 87 -2.25 2.54 7.58
CA TYR A 87 -2.47 2.34 9.01
C TYR A 87 -2.54 0.86 9.39
N LEU A 88 -3.30 0.06 8.62
CA LEU A 88 -3.43 -1.38 8.85
C LEU A 88 -2.10 -2.09 8.63
N ASP A 89 -1.36 -1.76 7.58
CA ASP A 89 -0.04 -2.31 7.30
C ASP A 89 0.95 -2.03 8.44
N TRP A 90 1.00 -0.77 8.90
CA TRP A 90 1.80 -0.38 10.06
C TRP A 90 1.44 -1.22 11.28
N LYS A 91 0.16 -1.21 11.67
CA LYS A 91 -0.32 -1.85 12.89
C LYS A 91 -0.11 -3.36 12.90
N LEU A 92 -0.38 -4.03 11.79
CA LEU A 92 -0.31 -5.48 11.70
C LEU A 92 1.13 -6.00 11.58
N ARG A 93 2.07 -5.20 11.08
CA ARG A 93 3.40 -5.68 10.69
C ARG A 93 4.56 -4.96 11.37
N ARG A 94 4.27 -4.04 12.29
CA ARG A 94 5.27 -3.39 13.15
C ARG A 94 6.18 -4.40 13.86
N GLY A 95 5.63 -5.52 14.35
CA GLY A 95 6.42 -6.57 15.00
C GLY A 95 7.55 -7.10 14.10
N THR A 96 7.21 -7.49 12.87
CA THR A 96 8.19 -7.93 11.86
C THR A 96 9.20 -6.84 11.52
N ARG A 97 8.77 -5.57 11.44
CA ARG A 97 9.70 -4.45 11.19
C ARG A 97 10.68 -4.24 12.34
N ASN A 98 10.21 -4.38 13.59
CA ASN A 98 11.09 -4.33 14.77
C ASN A 98 12.13 -5.46 14.73
N GLU A 99 11.74 -6.68 14.37
CA GLU A 99 12.67 -7.80 14.23
C GLU A 99 13.75 -7.54 13.18
N ILE A 100 13.38 -6.91 12.05
CA ILE A 100 14.31 -6.49 11.01
C ILE A 100 15.26 -5.41 11.53
N VAL A 101 14.75 -4.39 12.20
CA VAL A 101 15.56 -3.32 12.82
C VAL A 101 16.58 -3.90 13.80
N GLU A 102 16.18 -4.85 14.65
CA GLU A 102 17.08 -5.50 15.59
C GLU A 102 18.17 -6.32 14.90
N GLN A 103 17.87 -6.96 13.76
CA GLN A 103 18.88 -7.64 12.95
C GLN A 103 19.87 -6.65 12.32
N VAL A 104 19.40 -5.48 11.86
CA VAL A 104 20.27 -4.43 11.31
C VAL A 104 21.21 -3.87 12.38
N LYS A 105 20.69 -3.61 13.58
CA LYS A 105 21.47 -3.14 14.74
C LYS A 105 22.55 -4.14 15.15
N LYS A 106 22.24 -5.44 15.13
CA LYS A 106 23.20 -6.51 15.42
C LYS A 106 24.23 -6.74 14.30
N GLY A 107 24.09 -6.06 13.16
CA GLY A 107 24.94 -6.27 12.00
C GLY A 107 24.69 -7.59 11.26
N SER A 108 23.65 -8.35 11.63
CA SER A 108 23.30 -9.61 10.96
C SER A 108 22.51 -9.40 9.66
N LEU A 109 22.10 -8.17 9.39
CA LEU A 109 21.39 -7.76 8.18
C LEU A 109 21.93 -6.42 7.71
N GLU A 110 22.35 -6.36 6.45
CA GLU A 110 22.75 -5.13 5.76
C GLU A 110 21.59 -4.55 4.95
N GLY A 111 21.71 -3.29 4.54
CA GLY A 111 20.73 -2.64 3.67
C GLY A 111 20.63 -3.30 2.30
N GLY A 112 19.60 -2.91 1.55
CA GLY A 112 19.33 -3.44 0.23
C GLY A 112 18.14 -4.41 0.20
N ARG A 113 18.13 -5.31 -0.79
CA ARG A 113 16.97 -6.18 -1.04
C ARG A 113 16.96 -7.36 -0.08
N LEU A 114 15.91 -7.45 0.74
CA LEU A 114 15.73 -8.61 1.64
C LEU A 114 15.56 -9.89 0.82
N SER A 115 16.32 -10.93 1.19
CA SER A 115 16.26 -12.26 0.58
C SER A 115 14.96 -13.02 0.92
N ALA A 116 14.36 -12.70 2.08
CA ALA A 116 13.11 -13.30 2.52
C ALA A 116 11.92 -12.85 1.65
N ARG A 117 11.11 -13.82 1.22
CA ARG A 117 9.86 -13.57 0.48
C ARG A 117 8.73 -13.22 1.45
N TYR A 118 8.68 -11.96 1.89
CA TYR A 118 7.50 -11.44 2.57
C TYR A 118 6.33 -11.31 1.59
N PHE A 119 5.17 -11.88 1.93
CA PHE A 119 3.93 -11.75 1.16
C PHE A 119 2.79 -11.27 2.07
N PRO A 120 2.23 -10.06 1.86
CA PRO A 120 2.70 -9.02 0.93
C PRO A 120 4.13 -8.50 1.25
N PRO A 121 4.78 -7.74 0.35
CA PRO A 121 6.09 -7.14 0.61
C PRO A 121 6.13 -6.34 1.92
N ILE A 122 7.19 -6.45 2.73
CA ILE A 122 7.36 -5.69 3.99
C ILE A 122 7.80 -4.24 3.75
N SER A 123 8.42 -4.03 2.60
CA SER A 123 8.81 -2.73 2.06
C SER A 123 8.45 -2.75 0.57
N ASN A 124 7.69 -1.76 0.13
CA ASN A 124 7.31 -1.57 -1.25
C ASN A 124 8.56 -1.27 -2.10
N GLY A 125 8.50 -1.49 -3.41
CA GLY A 125 9.75 -1.51 -4.20
C GLY A 125 10.58 -2.78 -3.95
N ASN A 126 9.91 -3.94 -3.86
CA ASN A 126 10.54 -5.27 -3.94
C ASN A 126 11.32 -5.71 -2.68
N ASN A 127 10.82 -5.35 -1.48
CA ASN A 127 11.47 -5.58 -0.20
C ASN A 127 12.85 -4.90 -0.09
N TYR A 128 12.99 -3.72 -0.69
CA TYR A 128 14.19 -2.92 -0.51
C TYR A 128 14.19 -2.25 0.87
N LEU A 129 15.29 -2.35 1.59
CA LEU A 129 15.49 -1.76 2.89
C LEU A 129 16.56 -0.68 2.77
N GLY A 130 16.20 0.58 3.03
CA GLY A 130 17.18 1.65 3.20
C GLY A 130 17.84 1.49 4.57
N VAL A 131 19.18 1.45 4.62
CA VAL A 131 19.90 1.39 5.90
C VAL A 131 21.01 2.42 5.86
N GLU A 132 21.00 3.34 6.82
CA GLU A 132 22.07 4.31 7.04
C GLU A 132 22.68 4.04 8.41
N LYS A 133 24.02 3.99 8.46
CA LYS A 133 24.79 3.83 9.70
C LYS A 133 25.81 4.96 9.78
N SER A 134 25.76 5.75 10.85
CA SER A 134 26.72 6.83 11.09
C SER A 134 27.87 6.37 11.99
N ASP A 135 27.57 5.50 12.96
CA ASP A 135 28.53 4.82 13.84
C ASP A 135 27.96 3.47 14.33
N ASP A 136 28.67 2.76 15.21
CA ASP A 136 28.27 1.44 15.72
C ASP A 136 26.92 1.43 16.47
N LYS A 137 26.42 2.60 16.90
CA LYS A 137 25.21 2.72 17.71
C LYS A 137 24.07 3.40 16.96
N THR A 138 24.35 4.13 15.89
CA THR A 138 23.40 4.98 15.19
C THR A 138 22.98 4.34 13.88
N VAL A 139 21.70 3.98 13.81
CA VAL A 139 21.08 3.27 12.70
C VAL A 139 19.76 3.92 12.33
N SER A 140 19.61 4.18 11.04
CA SER A 140 18.32 4.49 10.42
C SER A 140 17.93 3.36 9.46
N VAL A 141 16.68 2.91 9.54
CA VAL A 141 16.12 1.84 8.70
C VAL A 141 14.83 2.31 8.05
N GLU A 142 14.78 2.26 6.73
CA GLU A 142 13.66 2.72 5.92
C GLU A 142 12.95 1.56 5.21
N PHE A 143 11.64 1.50 5.41
CA PHE A 143 10.72 0.62 4.71
C PHE A 143 9.84 1.46 3.80
N LEU A 144 10.04 1.37 2.50
CA LEU A 144 9.23 2.07 1.51
C LEU A 144 7.76 1.65 1.64
N ILE A 145 6.86 2.63 1.59
CA ILE A 145 5.41 2.47 1.58
C ILE A 145 4.85 2.87 0.23
N ASN A 146 5.39 3.92 -0.37
CA ASN A 146 5.01 4.33 -1.71
C ASN A 146 6.30 4.72 -2.42
N ALA A 147 6.72 3.93 -3.40
CA ALA A 147 7.96 4.20 -4.15
C ALA A 147 7.79 5.26 -5.25
N GLY A 148 6.65 5.97 -5.27
CA GLY A 148 6.46 7.12 -6.14
C GLY A 148 6.24 6.81 -7.61
N TYR A 149 6.19 7.88 -8.40
CA TYR A 149 6.19 7.86 -9.87
C TYR A 149 7.27 8.81 -10.44
N LEU A 150 7.54 9.94 -9.76
CA LEU A 150 8.42 11.03 -10.17
C LEU A 150 9.05 11.68 -8.92
N ASP A 151 10.07 11.05 -8.35
CA ASP A 151 10.91 11.54 -7.24
C ASP A 151 10.29 11.72 -5.85
N HIS A 152 8.98 11.50 -5.68
CA HIS A 152 8.35 11.50 -4.37
C HIS A 152 8.14 10.10 -3.82
N TYR A 153 8.57 9.82 -2.60
CA TYR A 153 8.33 8.53 -1.96
C TYR A 153 8.05 8.65 -0.47
N SER A 154 7.23 7.75 0.04
CA SER A 154 6.93 7.65 1.46
C SER A 154 7.51 6.38 2.07
N ALA A 155 7.92 6.46 3.34
CA ALA A 155 8.51 5.34 4.06
C ALA A 155 8.14 5.32 5.55
N PHE A 156 8.16 4.13 6.14
CA PHE A 156 8.30 3.97 7.59
C PHE A 156 9.78 4.02 7.92
N LEU A 157 10.17 5.01 8.71
CA LEU A 157 11.53 5.23 9.15
C LEU A 157 11.64 4.85 10.63
N TYR A 158 12.52 3.90 10.93
CA TYR A 158 13.10 3.77 12.26
C TYR A 158 14.39 4.57 12.31
N THR A 159 14.61 5.35 13.35
CA THR A 159 15.93 5.94 13.60
C THR A 159 16.19 6.12 15.08
N ASN A 160 17.41 5.84 15.52
CA ASN A 160 17.90 6.22 16.85
C ASN A 160 18.98 7.30 16.79
N ASP A 161 19.15 7.95 15.64
CA ASP A 161 20.00 9.11 15.46
C ASP A 161 19.33 10.34 16.11
N PRO A 162 19.93 10.93 17.17
CA PRO A 162 19.36 12.09 17.84
C PRO A 162 19.17 13.31 16.92
N ASP A 163 20.08 13.52 15.98
CA ASP A 163 20.03 14.67 15.07
C ASP A 163 18.90 14.48 14.05
N LYS A 164 18.76 13.27 13.50
CA LYS A 164 17.65 12.93 12.58
C LYS A 164 16.29 12.96 13.29
N ILE A 165 16.21 12.47 14.53
CA ILE A 165 15.01 12.57 15.37
C ILE A 165 14.61 14.03 15.55
N LYS A 166 15.57 14.88 15.95
CA LYS A 166 15.34 16.30 16.17
C LYS A 166 14.85 16.98 14.89
N GLU A 167 15.50 16.73 13.76
CA GLU A 167 15.10 17.28 12.46
C GLU A 167 13.65 16.92 12.10
N ILE A 168 13.26 15.65 12.25
CA ILE A 168 11.91 15.18 11.93
C ILE A 168 10.88 15.80 12.88
N GLU A 169 11.17 15.84 14.18
CA GLU A 169 10.25 16.40 15.17
C GLU A 169 10.06 17.90 15.00
N GLU A 170 11.11 18.64 14.62
CA GLU A 170 11.02 20.05 14.24
C GLU A 170 10.15 20.26 12.99
N ARG A 171 10.29 19.40 11.96
CA ARG A 171 9.43 19.45 10.76
C ARG A 171 7.95 19.20 11.09
N ILE A 172 7.67 18.24 11.97
CA ILE A 172 6.32 17.95 12.45
C ILE A 172 5.75 19.16 13.22
N ALA A 173 6.52 19.71 14.16
CA ALA A 173 6.08 20.83 15.00
C ALA A 173 5.86 22.13 14.21
N ALA A 174 6.63 22.36 13.14
CA ALA A 174 6.52 23.54 12.30
C ALA A 174 5.26 23.56 11.39
N GLY A 175 4.39 22.56 11.47
CA GLY A 175 3.22 22.44 10.59
C GLY A 175 3.57 22.18 9.12
N LYS A 176 4.84 21.87 8.82
CA LYS A 176 5.29 21.35 7.52
C LYS A 176 5.02 19.84 7.42
N SER A 177 3.93 19.39 8.05
CA SER A 177 3.59 17.99 8.28
C SER A 177 2.93 17.32 7.09
N GLU A 178 2.90 17.95 5.91
CA GLU A 178 2.50 17.30 4.67
C GLU A 178 3.52 16.20 4.35
N GLY A 179 3.36 15.04 5.00
CA GLY A 179 4.19 13.88 4.77
C GLY A 179 4.86 13.27 6.01
N TYR A 180 4.94 14.01 7.13
CA TYR A 180 5.69 13.60 8.32
C TYR A 180 4.76 13.38 9.51
N ASN A 181 4.74 12.15 10.04
CA ASN A 181 3.97 11.80 11.24
C ASN A 181 4.78 10.93 12.19
N LYS A 182 4.70 11.21 13.50
CA LYS A 182 5.25 10.30 14.52
C LYS A 182 4.31 9.11 14.70
N LEU A 183 4.84 7.90 14.56
CA LEU A 183 4.08 6.66 14.69
C LEU A 183 4.26 6.03 16.07
N ASP A 184 5.49 6.07 16.60
CA ASP A 184 5.86 5.52 17.89
C ASP A 184 7.23 6.07 18.35
N THR A 185 7.76 5.57 19.47
CA THR A 185 9.15 5.84 19.88
C THR A 185 10.11 5.42 18.78
N ASN A 186 10.90 6.37 18.28
CA ASN A 186 11.89 6.20 17.20
C ASN A 186 11.30 5.77 15.84
N TRP A 187 9.98 5.83 15.68
CA TRP A 187 9.29 5.44 14.45
C TRP A 187 8.49 6.59 13.86
N TYR A 188 8.72 6.84 12.58
CA TYR A 188 8.14 7.95 11.85
C TYR A 188 7.62 7.48 10.49
N ARG A 189 6.55 8.11 10.02
CA ARG A 189 6.11 8.10 8.63
C ARG A 189 6.74 9.33 7.99
N VAL A 190 7.54 9.14 6.96
CA VAL A 190 8.25 10.23 6.26
C VAL A 190 7.84 10.27 4.81
N ASN A 191 7.88 11.46 4.21
CA ASN A 191 7.67 11.68 2.78
C ASN A 191 8.81 12.54 2.25
N TYR A 192 9.39 12.09 1.15
CA TYR A 192 10.49 12.76 0.46
C TYR A 192 10.02 13.26 -0.90
#